data_AF-A0A3M7EBM1-F1
#
_entry.id   AF-A0A3M7EBM1-F1
#
_cell.length_a   1.000
_cell.length_b   1.000
_cell.length_c   1.000
_cell.angle_alpha   90.00
_cell.angle_beta   90.00
_cell.angle_gamma   90.00
#
_symmetry.space_group_name_H-M   'P 1'
#
loop_
_entity.id
_entity.type
_entity.pdbx_description
1 polymer ?
#
loop_
_entity_poly.entity_id
_entity_poly.type
_entity_poly.pdbx_seq_one_letter_code
_entity_poly.pdbx_strand_id
1 'polypeptide(L)'
;MLPMPGAPSTSWSSYRARIQAAIEAADIRVCIAFWLFGLINNIFYVIILSAALDLVGPAIPKATVLLASIIPGLATKIVVPYIIHLVPYSLRVLIFAALSTCGMLVVALSPSGADPTSVSSKIAGIVLANISSGAGEVNFLALTHFYGTQSLAAWGSGTGAAGLIGAGAYALATTILGFSVHATLLASTVIPLGMLISFFGLLPLGPLRTTKPQSSKYTRLANDDEDIASDDNDHIPEAASLLNQRHGRISPAYDRRTASSTLRTQLHRTRALLIPYMLPLFLVYVAEYSINQGVSPTLLFPLPSTPFTHFRAFYPTYSAIYQLGVFLSRSSLPFLRVKTLYLPTLLQVANLLALTLHALWPFIPSVYFVFGIVFWEGLLGGLVYVSTFAAIREEVAEAEREFCLGAVTVSDSAGICVAGLVGVVLEQGLCEWQVRQGRGWCREL
;
A
#
# COMPACT_ATOMS: atom_id res chain seq x y z
N MET A 1 -17.50 -5.30 -11.80
CA MET A 1 -17.31 -6.45 -10.89
C MET A 1 -17.70 -7.73 -11.60
N LEU A 2 -16.86 -8.75 -11.47
CA LEU A 2 -17.15 -10.06 -12.03
C LEU A 2 -18.30 -10.72 -11.26
N PRO A 3 -19.16 -11.51 -11.94
CA PRO A 3 -20.17 -12.28 -11.26
C PRO A 3 -19.51 -13.38 -10.40
N MET A 4 -20.06 -13.64 -9.21
CA MET A 4 -19.55 -14.66 -8.28
C MET A 4 -19.46 -16.02 -8.99
N PRO A 5 -18.34 -16.75 -8.89
CA PRO A 5 -18.21 -18.08 -9.49
C PRO A 5 -19.38 -18.98 -9.03
N GLY A 6 -20.15 -19.53 -9.98
CA GLY A 6 -21.24 -20.46 -9.69
C GLY A 6 -22.65 -19.84 -9.58
N ALA A 7 -22.84 -18.54 -9.82
CA ALA A 7 -24.19 -17.97 -9.94
C ALA A 7 -24.86 -18.38 -11.27
N PRO A 8 -26.17 -18.68 -11.32
CA PRO A 8 -26.84 -19.18 -12.52
C PRO A 8 -26.80 -18.22 -13.73
N SER A 9 -26.46 -16.94 -13.52
CA SER A 9 -26.27 -15.93 -14.56
C SER A 9 -24.80 -15.79 -15.03
N THR A 10 -23.87 -16.62 -14.58
CA THR A 10 -22.45 -16.55 -14.97
C THR A 10 -22.21 -17.30 -16.28
N SER A 11 -22.03 -16.57 -17.37
CA SER A 11 -21.48 -17.11 -18.62
C SER A 11 -20.07 -16.58 -18.86
N TRP A 12 -19.21 -17.35 -19.52
CA TRP A 12 -17.87 -16.88 -19.94
C TRP A 12 -17.95 -15.61 -20.81
N SER A 13 -19.00 -15.50 -21.64
CA SER A 13 -19.26 -14.30 -22.44
C SER A 13 -19.58 -13.07 -21.57
N SER A 14 -20.36 -13.22 -20.50
CA SER A 14 -20.65 -12.14 -19.55
C SER A 14 -19.41 -11.70 -18.76
N TYR A 15 -18.53 -12.65 -18.42
CA TYR A 15 -17.26 -12.39 -17.74
C TYR A 15 -16.31 -11.61 -18.65
N ARG A 16 -16.13 -12.08 -19.89
CA ARG A 16 -15.31 -11.42 -20.92
C ARG A 16 -15.82 -10.01 -21.24
N ALA A 17 -17.13 -9.84 -21.43
CA ALA A 17 -17.72 -8.53 -21.71
C ALA A 17 -17.49 -7.52 -20.57
N ARG A 18 -17.58 -7.96 -19.30
CA ARG A 18 -17.32 -7.10 -18.13
C ARG A 18 -15.85 -6.76 -17.96
N ILE A 19 -14.94 -7.69 -18.26
CA ILE A 19 -13.49 -7.39 -18.29
C ILE A 19 -13.20 -6.36 -19.37
N GLN A 20 -13.74 -6.58 -20.56
CA GLN A 20 -13.53 -5.69 -21.70
C GLN A 20 -14.08 -4.28 -21.42
N ALA A 21 -15.28 -4.16 -20.88
CA ALA A 21 -15.85 -2.88 -20.47
C ALA A 21 -15.03 -2.18 -19.36
N ALA A 22 -14.45 -2.94 -18.42
CA ALA A 22 -13.60 -2.38 -17.38
C ALA A 22 -12.26 -1.84 -17.94
N ILE A 23 -11.70 -2.51 -18.95
CA ILE A 23 -10.49 -2.07 -19.66
C ILE A 23 -10.78 -0.85 -20.54
N GLU A 24 -11.90 -0.86 -21.28
CA GLU A 24 -12.31 0.24 -22.16
C GLU A 24 -12.67 1.51 -21.38
N ALA A 25 -13.19 1.39 -20.16
CA ALA A 25 -13.48 2.51 -19.27
C ALA A 25 -12.25 3.06 -18.52
N ALA A 26 -11.10 2.39 -18.60
CA ALA A 26 -9.90 2.80 -17.88
C ALA A 26 -9.10 3.82 -18.68
N ASP A 27 -8.90 5.01 -18.11
CA ASP A 27 -7.91 5.95 -18.66
C ASP A 27 -6.50 5.37 -18.43
N ILE A 28 -5.89 4.89 -19.50
CA ILE A 28 -4.58 4.25 -19.45
C ILE A 28 -3.49 5.18 -18.89
N ARG A 29 -3.60 6.50 -19.11
CA ARG A 29 -2.63 7.46 -18.58
C ARG A 29 -2.74 7.54 -17.06
N VAL A 30 -3.96 7.54 -16.54
CA VAL A 30 -4.22 7.49 -15.09
C VAL A 30 -3.70 6.18 -14.50
N CYS A 31 -4.00 5.04 -15.13
CA CYS A 31 -3.52 3.74 -14.66
C CYS A 31 -1.99 3.69 -14.60
N ILE A 32 -1.29 4.10 -15.67
CA ILE A 32 0.18 4.09 -15.69
C ILE A 32 0.74 5.06 -14.64
N ALA A 33 0.18 6.27 -14.52
CA ALA A 33 0.65 7.25 -13.53
C ALA A 33 0.52 6.72 -12.09
N PHE A 34 -0.65 6.17 -11.71
CA PHE A 34 -0.85 5.61 -10.38
C PHE A 34 -0.05 4.34 -10.11
N TRP A 35 0.17 3.51 -11.14
CA TRP A 35 1.05 2.35 -11.03
C TRP A 35 2.50 2.78 -10.76
N LEU A 36 3.00 3.80 -11.47
CA LEU A 36 4.33 4.37 -11.23
C LEU A 36 4.44 5.05 -9.86
N PHE A 37 3.41 5.78 -9.41
CA PHE A 37 3.39 6.33 -8.05
C PHE A 37 3.49 5.21 -7.01
N GLY A 38 2.70 4.15 -7.14
CA GLY A 38 2.71 3.03 -6.20
C GLY A 38 4.07 2.32 -6.17
N LEU A 39 4.63 2.06 -7.35
CA LEU A 39 5.93 1.42 -7.52
C LEU A 39 7.05 2.27 -6.90
N ILE A 40 7.21 3.52 -7.34
CA ILE A 40 8.32 4.39 -6.95
C ILE A 40 8.24 4.77 -5.47
N ASN A 41 7.04 4.99 -4.92
CA ASN A 41 6.89 5.32 -3.51
C ASN A 41 7.41 4.22 -2.57
N ASN A 42 7.34 2.96 -3.00
CA ASN A 42 7.67 1.79 -2.17
C ASN A 42 9.03 1.16 -2.53
N ILE A 43 9.59 1.44 -3.72
CA ILE A 43 10.82 0.78 -4.17
C ILE A 43 12.03 1.12 -3.29
N PHE A 44 12.09 2.33 -2.73
CA PHE A 44 13.20 2.74 -1.84
C PHE A 44 13.24 1.91 -0.57
N TYR A 45 12.09 1.65 0.05
CA TYR A 45 11.99 0.78 1.22
C TYR A 45 12.59 -0.60 0.91
N VAL A 46 12.24 -1.17 -0.25
CA VAL A 46 12.72 -2.50 -0.68
C VAL A 46 14.22 -2.50 -0.97
N ILE A 47 14.73 -1.48 -1.68
CA ILE A 47 16.16 -1.35 -2.00
C ILE A 47 16.98 -1.18 -0.72
N ILE A 48 16.56 -0.30 0.21
CA ILE A 48 17.25 -0.06 1.47
C ILE A 48 17.32 -1.34 2.32
N LEU A 49 16.21 -2.08 2.42
CA LEU A 49 16.18 -3.33 3.18
C LEU A 49 17.04 -4.42 2.53
N SER A 50 17.05 -4.48 1.19
CA SER A 50 17.88 -5.43 0.45
C SER A 50 19.37 -5.10 0.61
N ALA A 51 19.72 -3.82 0.70
CA ALA A 51 21.07 -3.32 0.95
C ALA A 51 21.43 -3.24 2.45
N ALA A 52 20.53 -3.59 3.38
CA ALA A 52 20.72 -3.31 4.80
C ALA A 52 22.01 -3.91 5.36
N LEU A 53 22.31 -5.17 5.02
CA LEU A 53 23.55 -5.84 5.41
C LEU A 53 24.79 -5.13 4.85
N ASP A 54 24.73 -4.72 3.58
CA ASP A 54 25.82 -4.03 2.89
C ASP A 54 26.02 -2.60 3.43
N LEU A 55 24.97 -1.98 3.96
CA LEU A 55 24.97 -0.60 4.46
C LEU A 55 25.53 -0.47 5.88
N VAL A 56 25.07 -1.29 6.81
CA VAL A 56 25.42 -1.16 8.24
C VAL A 56 26.37 -2.25 8.76
N GLY A 57 26.67 -3.25 7.92
CA GLY A 57 27.54 -4.36 8.28
C GLY A 57 26.89 -5.36 9.25
N PRO A 58 27.59 -6.46 9.58
CA PRO A 58 27.05 -7.55 10.40
C PRO A 58 26.94 -7.19 11.89
N ALA A 59 27.66 -6.18 12.35
CA ALA A 59 27.70 -5.79 13.76
C ALA A 59 26.44 -5.04 14.23
N ILE A 60 25.69 -4.45 13.29
CA ILE A 60 24.46 -3.71 13.61
C ILE A 60 23.25 -4.61 13.38
N PRO A 61 22.35 -4.75 14.37
CA PRO A 61 21.13 -5.53 14.20
C PRO A 61 20.31 -5.02 13.01
N LYS A 62 19.91 -5.94 12.12
CA LYS A 62 19.00 -5.63 11.00
C LYS A 62 17.70 -4.97 11.48
N ALA A 63 17.26 -5.35 12.68
CA ALA A 63 16.11 -4.74 13.36
C ALA A 63 16.24 -3.21 13.51
N THR A 64 17.45 -2.68 13.71
CA THR A 64 17.68 -1.23 13.80
C THR A 64 17.39 -0.54 12.47
N VAL A 65 17.85 -1.10 11.35
CA VAL A 65 17.59 -0.57 10.00
C VAL A 65 16.10 -0.65 9.67
N LEU A 66 15.46 -1.75 10.07
CA LEU A 66 14.03 -1.96 9.90
C LEU A 66 13.20 -0.94 10.69
N LEU A 67 13.49 -0.75 11.98
CA LEU A 67 12.80 0.23 12.83
C LEU A 67 13.03 1.66 12.35
N ALA A 68 14.26 1.99 11.92
CA ALA A 68 14.58 3.28 11.30
C ALA A 68 13.82 3.51 10.00
N SER A 69 13.37 2.45 9.33
CA SER A 69 12.54 2.56 8.13
C SER A 69 11.05 2.71 8.48
N ILE A 70 10.55 2.01 9.49
CA ILE A 70 9.11 1.99 9.80
C ILE A 70 8.66 3.18 10.64
N ILE A 71 9.38 3.49 11.73
CA ILE A 71 8.93 4.47 12.73
C ILE A 71 8.72 5.87 12.12
N PRO A 72 9.64 6.42 11.30
CA PRO A 72 9.42 7.72 10.68
C PRO A 72 8.24 7.75 9.73
N GLY A 73 8.03 6.67 8.96
CA GLY A 73 6.88 6.52 8.08
C GLY A 73 5.56 6.49 8.87
N LEU A 74 5.51 5.73 9.96
CA LEU A 74 4.36 5.68 10.87
C LEU A 74 4.06 7.06 11.50
N ALA A 75 5.08 7.73 12.05
CA ALA A 75 4.93 9.07 12.60
C ALA A 75 4.40 10.06 11.56
N THR A 76 4.92 9.97 10.33
CA THR A 76 4.46 10.77 9.19
C THR A 76 3.00 10.49 8.87
N LYS A 77 2.58 9.22 8.80
CA LYS A 77 1.18 8.83 8.54
C LYS A 77 0.22 9.28 9.64
N ILE A 78 0.68 9.40 10.88
CA ILE A 78 -0.12 9.94 11.99
C ILE A 78 -0.32 11.46 11.82
N VAL A 79 0.72 12.20 11.41
CA VAL A 79 0.69 13.67 11.38
C VAL A 79 0.12 14.22 10.06
N VAL A 80 0.57 13.67 8.93
CA VAL A 80 0.33 14.22 7.59
C VAL A 80 -1.15 14.37 7.24
N PRO A 81 -2.06 13.40 7.48
CA PRO A 81 -3.48 13.56 7.15
C PRO A 81 -4.12 14.83 7.73
N TYR A 82 -3.63 15.32 8.87
CA TYR A 82 -4.17 16.52 9.53
C TYR A 82 -3.65 17.84 8.96
N ILE A 83 -2.49 17.85 8.31
CA ILE A 83 -1.84 19.07 7.81
C ILE A 83 -1.71 19.12 6.28
N ILE A 84 -1.85 17.98 5.60
CA ILE A 84 -1.55 17.84 4.17
C ILE A 84 -2.42 18.77 3.31
N HIS A 85 -3.63 19.06 3.75
CA HIS A 85 -4.59 19.95 3.09
C HIS A 85 -4.08 21.40 2.92
N LEU A 86 -3.11 21.84 3.73
CA LEU A 86 -2.53 23.19 3.66
C LEU A 86 -1.63 23.41 2.43
N VAL A 87 -1.13 22.32 1.83
CA VAL A 87 -0.16 22.36 0.72
C VAL A 87 -0.86 21.86 -0.55
N PRO A 88 -0.70 22.49 -1.73
CA PRO A 88 -1.29 21.98 -2.97
C PRO A 88 -0.55 20.72 -3.50
N TYR A 89 -1.27 19.81 -4.16
CA TYR A 89 -0.74 18.53 -4.66
C TYR A 89 0.56 18.65 -5.46
N SER A 90 0.68 19.64 -6.36
CA SER A 90 1.90 19.84 -7.16
C SER A 90 3.14 20.08 -6.30
N LEU A 91 3.01 20.85 -5.22
CA LEU A 91 4.12 21.13 -4.31
C LEU A 91 4.42 19.92 -3.41
N ARG A 92 3.40 19.16 -2.99
CA ARG A 92 3.58 17.92 -2.21
C ARG A 92 4.47 16.92 -2.97
N VAL A 93 4.18 16.66 -4.24
CA VAL A 93 4.93 15.69 -5.05
C VAL A 93 6.38 16.13 -5.29
N LEU A 94 6.62 17.44 -5.46
CA LEU A 94 7.98 18.00 -5.51
C LEU A 94 8.75 17.79 -4.20
N ILE A 95 8.09 18.03 -3.05
CA ILE A 95 8.69 17.82 -1.73
C ILE A 95 9.04 16.33 -1.54
N PHE A 96 8.15 15.41 -1.91
CA PHE A 96 8.42 13.97 -1.79
C PHE A 96 9.59 13.54 -2.69
N ALA A 97 9.63 14.01 -3.94
CA ALA A 97 10.77 13.73 -4.83
C ALA A 97 12.09 14.26 -4.23
N ALA A 98 12.08 15.50 -3.72
CA ALA A 98 13.27 16.09 -3.11
C ALA A 98 13.72 15.34 -1.84
N LEU A 99 12.79 14.98 -0.95
CA LEU A 99 13.08 14.23 0.28
C LEU A 99 13.62 12.82 -0.02
N SER A 100 13.01 12.10 -0.96
CA SER A 100 13.48 10.76 -1.37
C SER A 100 14.85 10.81 -2.06
N THR A 101 15.07 11.74 -3.00
CA THR A 101 16.38 11.93 -3.63
C THR A 101 17.44 12.33 -2.60
N CYS A 102 17.14 13.26 -1.70
CA CYS A 102 18.06 13.68 -0.64
C CYS A 102 18.38 12.51 0.31
N GLY A 103 17.37 11.77 0.76
CA GLY A 103 17.55 10.59 1.61
C GLY A 103 18.46 9.56 0.96
N MET A 104 18.20 9.20 -0.30
CA MET A 104 19.04 8.23 -1.02
C MET A 104 20.45 8.75 -1.30
N LEU A 105 20.63 10.04 -1.58
CA LEU A 105 21.95 10.65 -1.73
C LEU A 105 22.74 10.61 -0.42
N VAL A 106 22.10 10.90 0.71
CA VAL A 106 22.74 10.80 2.04
C VAL A 106 23.17 9.37 2.30
N VAL A 107 22.33 8.37 2.01
CA VAL A 107 22.70 6.95 2.17
C VAL A 107 23.87 6.58 1.26
N ALA A 108 23.81 6.95 -0.02
CA ALA A 108 24.82 6.60 -1.01
C ALA A 108 26.17 7.25 -0.69
N LEU A 109 26.20 8.56 -0.41
CA LEU A 109 27.44 9.32 -0.19
C LEU A 109 28.02 9.15 1.21
N SER A 110 27.34 8.43 2.10
CA SER A 110 27.85 8.16 3.44
C SER A 110 29.09 7.24 3.38
N PRO A 111 30.16 7.54 4.13
CA PRO A 111 31.37 6.73 4.12
C PRO A 111 31.12 5.25 4.40
N SER A 112 31.88 4.37 3.74
CA SER A 112 31.78 2.91 3.88
C SER A 112 32.30 2.35 5.22
N GLY A 113 32.76 3.23 6.12
CA GLY A 113 33.22 2.83 7.45
C GLY A 113 32.09 2.25 8.31
N ALA A 114 32.47 1.53 9.36
CA ALA A 114 31.58 1.12 10.46
C ALA A 114 31.57 2.16 11.59
N ASP A 115 32.13 3.34 11.35
CA ASP A 115 32.24 4.39 12.35
C ASP A 115 30.84 4.88 12.76
N PRO A 116 30.61 5.21 14.04
CA PRO A 116 29.30 5.64 14.54
C PRO A 116 28.69 6.81 13.74
N THR A 117 29.54 7.72 13.25
CA THR A 117 29.16 8.87 12.44
C THR A 117 28.64 8.48 11.05
N SER A 118 29.29 7.51 10.40
CA SER A 118 28.90 6.99 9.09
C SER A 118 27.57 6.24 9.15
N VAL A 119 27.38 5.43 10.20
CA VAL A 119 26.13 4.71 10.46
C VAL A 119 24.99 5.69 10.72
N SER A 120 25.23 6.71 11.54
CA SER A 120 24.22 7.73 11.85
C SER A 120 23.79 8.50 10.60
N SER A 121 24.73 8.82 9.71
CA SER A 121 24.45 9.47 8.42
C SER A 121 23.59 8.56 7.52
N LYS A 122 23.93 7.27 7.39
CA LYS A 122 23.11 6.30 6.65
C LYS A 122 21.69 6.21 7.21
N ILE A 123 21.56 6.10 8.53
CA ILE A 123 20.25 6.07 9.20
C ILE A 123 19.47 7.36 8.95
N ALA A 124 20.11 8.54 9.00
CA ALA A 124 19.45 9.81 8.71
C ALA A 124 18.89 9.86 7.27
N GLY A 125 19.64 9.36 6.29
CA GLY A 125 19.17 9.23 4.91
C GLY A 125 17.97 8.27 4.78
N ILE A 126 18.01 7.14 5.49
CA ILE A 126 16.89 6.18 5.56
C ILE A 126 15.64 6.85 6.16
N VAL A 127 15.78 7.62 7.24
CA VAL A 127 14.68 8.35 7.87
C VAL A 127 14.04 9.33 6.88
N LEU A 128 14.84 10.12 6.16
CA LEU A 128 14.34 11.07 5.16
C LEU A 128 13.57 10.39 4.02
N ALA A 129 14.10 9.27 3.51
CA ALA A 129 13.42 8.48 2.47
C ALA A 129 12.08 7.91 2.96
N ASN A 130 12.00 7.46 4.22
CA ASN A 130 10.77 6.90 4.78
C ASN A 130 9.73 7.96 5.17
N ILE A 131 10.15 9.18 5.56
CA ILE A 131 9.23 10.32 5.68
C ILE A 131 8.59 10.61 4.33
N SER A 132 9.39 10.63 3.25
CA SER A 132 8.87 10.81 1.89
C SER A 132 7.87 9.72 1.51
N SER A 133 8.21 8.45 1.75
CA SER A 133 7.36 7.31 1.39
C SER A 133 6.03 7.32 2.16
N GLY A 134 6.08 7.59 3.47
CA GLY A 134 4.88 7.67 4.31
C GLY A 134 3.95 8.84 3.92
N ALA A 135 4.51 10.02 3.66
CA ALA A 135 3.73 11.17 3.20
C ALA A 135 3.18 10.96 1.77
N GLY A 136 3.97 10.34 0.90
CA GLY A 136 3.59 9.99 -0.46
C GLY A 136 2.43 9.02 -0.50
N GLU A 137 2.44 7.98 0.33
CA GLU A 137 1.34 7.02 0.42
C GLU A 137 0.02 7.67 0.84
N VAL A 138 0.03 8.49 1.91
CA VAL A 138 -1.14 9.28 2.33
C VAL A 138 -1.64 10.14 1.18
N ASN A 139 -0.74 10.82 0.48
CA ASN A 139 -1.07 11.73 -0.61
C ASN A 139 -1.66 11.02 -1.84
N PHE A 140 -1.02 9.94 -2.31
CA PHE A 140 -1.43 9.27 -3.53
C PHE A 140 -2.70 8.45 -3.32
N LEU A 141 -2.89 7.83 -2.15
CA LEU A 141 -4.16 7.19 -1.80
C LEU A 141 -5.29 8.21 -1.74
N ALA A 142 -5.06 9.36 -1.10
CA ALA A 142 -6.00 10.48 -1.12
C ALA A 142 -6.32 10.95 -2.54
N LEU A 143 -5.31 11.06 -3.41
CA LEU A 143 -5.45 11.46 -4.81
C LEU A 143 -6.33 10.48 -5.62
N THR A 144 -6.37 9.18 -5.26
CA THR A 144 -7.25 8.21 -5.95
C THR A 144 -8.73 8.59 -5.91
N HIS A 145 -9.13 9.41 -4.92
CA HIS A 145 -10.48 9.94 -4.81
C HIS A 145 -10.94 10.60 -6.13
N PHE A 146 -10.07 11.38 -6.77
CA PHE A 146 -10.39 12.17 -7.97
C PHE A 146 -10.35 11.37 -9.28
N TYR A 147 -9.73 10.18 -9.27
CA TYR A 147 -9.38 9.43 -10.49
C TYR A 147 -10.08 8.04 -10.57
N GLY A 148 -11.14 7.82 -9.78
CA GLY A 148 -11.97 6.62 -9.88
C GLY A 148 -11.27 5.33 -9.41
N THR A 149 -11.99 4.21 -9.38
CA THR A 149 -11.54 2.94 -8.77
C THR A 149 -10.30 2.35 -9.45
N GLN A 150 -10.12 2.59 -10.75
CA GLN A 150 -8.96 2.10 -11.50
C GLN A 150 -7.63 2.70 -11.00
N SER A 151 -7.63 3.96 -10.55
CA SER A 151 -6.45 4.57 -9.94
C SER A 151 -6.00 3.85 -8.65
N LEU A 152 -6.95 3.39 -7.83
CA LEU A 152 -6.66 2.63 -6.62
C LEU A 152 -6.13 1.23 -6.96
N ALA A 153 -6.70 0.57 -7.95
CA ALA A 153 -6.21 -0.72 -8.43
C ALA A 153 -4.78 -0.60 -8.98
N ALA A 154 -4.52 0.42 -9.80
CA ALA A 154 -3.20 0.68 -10.36
C ALA A 154 -2.17 1.01 -9.28
N TRP A 155 -2.51 1.89 -8.31
CA TRP A 155 -1.69 2.15 -7.13
C TRP A 155 -1.38 0.86 -6.36
N GLY A 156 -2.41 0.09 -6.01
CA GLY A 156 -2.28 -1.18 -5.31
C GLY A 156 -1.36 -2.15 -6.06
N SER A 157 -1.57 -2.32 -7.36
CA SER A 157 -0.71 -3.16 -8.21
C SER A 157 0.75 -2.69 -8.22
N GLY A 158 0.99 -1.38 -8.39
CA GLY A 158 2.33 -0.80 -8.36
C GLY A 158 3.06 -1.02 -7.04
N THR A 159 2.35 -0.83 -5.91
CA THR A 159 2.92 -1.11 -4.57
C THR A 159 3.28 -2.59 -4.38
N GLY A 160 2.47 -3.53 -4.89
CA GLY A 160 2.79 -4.96 -4.86
C GLY A 160 3.97 -5.33 -5.77
N ALA A 161 4.08 -4.68 -6.93
CA ALA A 161 5.19 -4.88 -7.85
C ALA A 161 6.53 -4.37 -7.28
N ALA A 162 6.51 -3.36 -6.40
CA ALA A 162 7.72 -2.77 -5.82
C ALA A 162 8.58 -3.78 -5.07
N GLY A 163 7.96 -4.76 -4.38
CA GLY A 163 8.68 -5.84 -3.72
C GLY A 163 9.50 -6.69 -4.68
N LEU A 164 8.86 -7.15 -5.76
CA LEU A 164 9.48 -8.00 -6.79
C LEU A 164 10.51 -7.22 -7.61
N ILE A 165 10.14 -6.04 -8.11
CA ILE A 165 10.98 -5.20 -8.96
C ILE A 165 12.15 -4.63 -8.17
N GLY A 166 11.94 -4.16 -6.94
CA GLY A 166 12.99 -3.59 -6.10
C GLY A 166 14.07 -4.60 -5.74
N ALA A 167 13.66 -5.77 -5.21
CA ALA A 167 14.61 -6.83 -4.85
C ALA A 167 15.28 -7.42 -6.09
N GLY A 168 14.51 -7.66 -7.16
CA GLY A 168 15.03 -8.18 -8.43
C GLY A 168 16.02 -7.23 -9.10
N ALA A 169 15.72 -5.93 -9.14
CA ALA A 169 16.61 -4.91 -9.71
C ALA A 169 17.89 -4.76 -8.89
N TYR A 170 17.80 -4.79 -7.56
CA TYR A 170 18.99 -4.76 -6.70
C TYR A 170 19.88 -5.98 -6.94
N ALA A 171 19.31 -7.18 -6.93
CA ALA A 171 20.05 -8.42 -7.18
C ALA A 171 20.66 -8.47 -8.59
N LEU A 172 19.93 -8.02 -9.61
CA LEU A 172 20.44 -7.90 -10.98
C LEU A 172 21.65 -6.96 -11.04
N ALA A 173 21.55 -5.79 -10.42
CA ALA A 173 22.63 -4.81 -10.41
C ALA A 173 23.88 -5.32 -9.68
N THR A 174 23.73 -5.86 -8.48
CA THR A 174 24.88 -6.25 -7.64
C THR A 174 25.46 -7.62 -7.98
N THR A 175 24.62 -8.60 -8.31
CA THR A 175 25.05 -10.00 -8.47
C THR A 175 25.34 -10.36 -9.93
N ILE A 176 24.51 -9.89 -10.88
CA ILE A 176 24.63 -10.28 -12.28
C ILE A 176 25.49 -9.27 -13.05
N LEU A 177 25.21 -7.97 -12.89
CA LEU A 177 25.95 -6.90 -13.57
C LEU A 177 27.24 -6.51 -12.83
N GLY A 178 27.40 -6.92 -11.57
CA GLY A 178 28.59 -6.66 -10.77
C GLY A 178 28.78 -5.19 -10.38
N PHE A 179 27.72 -4.39 -10.38
CA PHE A 179 27.79 -3.00 -9.90
C PHE A 179 28.01 -2.96 -8.40
N SER A 180 28.78 -1.99 -7.93
CA SER A 180 28.95 -1.76 -6.51
C SER A 180 27.62 -1.33 -5.86
N VAL A 181 27.46 -1.65 -4.58
CA VAL A 181 26.29 -1.21 -3.79
C VAL A 181 26.16 0.31 -3.82
N HIS A 182 27.28 1.03 -3.70
CA HIS A 182 27.31 2.49 -3.81
C HIS A 182 26.81 2.99 -5.17
N ALA A 183 27.26 2.39 -6.29
CA ALA A 183 26.80 2.76 -7.63
C ALA A 183 25.30 2.49 -7.82
N THR A 184 24.81 1.36 -7.29
CA THR A 184 23.40 0.96 -7.35
C THR A 184 22.51 1.94 -6.56
N LEU A 185 22.94 2.31 -5.34
CA LEU A 185 22.24 3.30 -4.52
C LEU A 185 22.27 4.69 -5.14
N LEU A 186 23.41 5.11 -5.72
CA LEU A 186 23.51 6.38 -6.42
C LEU A 186 22.59 6.42 -7.65
N ALA A 187 22.54 5.34 -8.43
CA ALA A 187 21.62 5.23 -9.57
C ALA A 187 20.14 5.32 -9.14
N SER A 188 19.80 4.78 -7.97
CA SER A 188 18.43 4.85 -7.43
C SER A 188 17.94 6.28 -7.13
N THR A 189 18.85 7.26 -6.98
CA THR A 189 18.51 8.67 -6.72
C THR A 189 17.75 9.34 -7.87
N VAL A 190 17.81 8.76 -9.06
CA VAL A 190 17.13 9.23 -10.29
C VAL A 190 15.69 8.75 -10.35
N ILE A 191 15.34 7.67 -9.63
CA ILE A 191 14.01 7.06 -9.64
C ILE A 191 12.88 8.06 -9.28
N PRO A 192 13.03 9.01 -8.33
CA PRO A 192 11.98 9.99 -8.02
C PRO A 192 11.65 10.93 -9.18
N LEU A 193 12.54 11.09 -10.17
CA LEU A 193 12.21 11.82 -11.41
C LEU A 193 11.07 11.14 -12.16
N GLY A 194 10.99 9.80 -12.12
CA GLY A 194 9.87 9.05 -12.68
C GLY A 194 8.54 9.41 -12.02
N MET A 195 8.54 9.69 -10.71
CA MET A 195 7.35 10.17 -9.98
C MET A 195 6.96 11.58 -10.42
N LEU A 196 7.94 12.48 -10.66
CA LEU A 196 7.67 13.82 -11.20
C LEU A 196 7.11 13.76 -12.63
N ILE A 197 7.71 12.95 -13.50
CA ILE A 197 7.25 12.75 -14.88
C ILE A 197 5.83 12.18 -14.88
N SER A 198 5.54 11.22 -13.99
CA SER A 198 4.21 10.64 -13.86
C SER A 198 3.16 11.67 -13.44
N PHE A 199 3.49 12.58 -12.53
CA PHE A 199 2.55 13.60 -12.05
C PHE A 199 2.36 14.78 -13.01
N PHE A 200 3.44 15.34 -13.53
CA PHE A 200 3.38 16.55 -14.38
C PHE A 200 3.21 16.25 -15.86
N GLY A 201 3.70 15.10 -16.33
CA GLY A 201 3.69 14.73 -17.75
C GLY A 201 2.56 13.78 -18.13
N LEU A 202 2.25 12.79 -17.28
CA LEU A 202 1.34 11.70 -17.63
C LEU A 202 -0.06 11.86 -17.04
N LEU A 203 -0.17 12.21 -15.75
CA LEU A 203 -1.44 12.32 -15.07
C LEU A 203 -2.25 13.51 -15.61
N PRO A 204 -3.49 13.31 -16.11
CA PRO A 204 -4.32 14.42 -16.54
C PRO A 204 -4.70 15.27 -15.32
N LEU A 205 -4.20 16.50 -15.24
CA LEU A 205 -4.44 17.42 -14.12
C LEU A 205 -5.82 18.13 -14.20
N GLY A 206 -6.60 17.86 -15.24
CA GLY A 206 -7.95 18.42 -15.44
C GLY A 206 -8.88 18.23 -14.23
N PRO A 207 -9.05 17.00 -13.71
CA PRO A 207 -9.86 16.72 -12.51
C PRO A 207 -9.45 17.51 -11.26
N LEU A 208 -8.18 17.90 -11.15
CA LEU A 208 -7.66 18.74 -10.06
C LEU A 208 -7.91 20.24 -10.28
N ARG A 209 -8.22 20.66 -11.51
CA ARG A 209 -8.43 22.06 -11.92
C ARG A 209 -9.92 22.43 -12.06
N THR A 210 -10.77 21.48 -12.48
CA THR A 210 -12.23 21.66 -12.65
C THR A 210 -12.99 21.82 -11.34
N THR A 211 -12.28 21.72 -10.21
CA THR A 211 -12.77 21.98 -8.86
C THR A 211 -12.58 23.43 -8.41
N LYS A 212 -12.21 24.34 -9.31
CA LYS A 212 -12.52 25.77 -9.12
C LYS A 212 -14.04 25.97 -9.15
N PRO A 213 -14.61 26.81 -8.26
CA PRO A 213 -16.05 26.94 -8.13
C PRO A 213 -16.62 27.45 -9.46
N GLN A 214 -17.51 26.67 -10.07
CA GLN A 214 -18.54 27.28 -10.90
C GLN A 214 -19.26 28.26 -9.99
N SER A 215 -19.14 29.55 -10.30
CA SER A 215 -20.12 30.54 -9.87
C SER A 215 -21.47 30.07 -10.40
N SER A 216 -22.16 29.25 -9.61
CA SER A 216 -23.59 29.05 -9.79
C SER A 216 -24.18 30.45 -9.72
N LYS A 217 -24.58 30.98 -10.88
CA LYS A 217 -25.56 32.05 -10.93
C LYS A 217 -26.81 31.47 -10.27
N TYR A 218 -26.86 31.61 -8.96
CA TYR A 218 -28.11 31.63 -8.23
C TYR A 218 -28.81 32.88 -8.76
N THR A 219 -29.64 32.71 -9.80
CA THR A 219 -30.68 33.67 -10.12
C THR A 219 -31.54 33.74 -8.88
N ARG A 220 -31.34 34.79 -8.08
CA ARG A 220 -32.32 35.20 -7.08
C ARG A 220 -33.60 35.46 -7.87
N LEU A 221 -34.57 34.56 -7.79
CA LEU A 221 -35.95 34.94 -8.05
C LEU A 221 -36.24 36.05 -7.06
N ALA A 222 -36.47 37.25 -7.60
CA ALA A 222 -36.94 38.37 -6.85
C ALA A 222 -38.23 37.95 -6.13
N ASN A 223 -38.30 38.27 -4.85
CA ASN A 223 -39.57 38.38 -4.16
C ASN A 223 -40.37 39.45 -4.90
N ASP A 224 -41.44 39.04 -5.57
CA ASP A 224 -42.62 39.87 -5.71
C ASP A 224 -43.73 39.10 -5.00
N ASP A 225 -44.14 39.66 -3.86
CA ASP A 225 -45.38 39.32 -3.17
C ASP A 225 -46.54 39.67 -4.11
N GLU A 226 -47.44 38.72 -4.38
CA GLU A 226 -48.87 39.02 -4.64
C GLU A 226 -49.71 37.74 -4.54
N ASP A 227 -50.87 37.91 -3.91
CA ASP A 227 -51.77 36.88 -3.41
C ASP A 227 -52.73 36.27 -4.45
N ILE A 228 -53.47 35.24 -4.00
CA ILE A 228 -54.84 34.80 -4.40
C ILE A 228 -54.99 33.63 -5.42
N ALA A 229 -55.38 32.49 -4.83
CA ALA A 229 -56.50 31.57 -5.10
C ALA A 229 -56.68 30.76 -6.41
N SER A 230 -56.94 29.47 -6.15
CA SER A 230 -57.95 28.53 -6.70
C SER A 230 -57.89 27.98 -8.13
N ASP A 231 -58.00 26.64 -8.14
CA ASP A 231 -58.81 25.74 -8.99
C ASP A 231 -58.17 24.95 -10.15
N ASP A 232 -58.19 23.63 -9.91
CA ASP A 232 -58.47 22.45 -10.75
C ASP A 232 -57.96 22.24 -12.20
N ASN A 233 -57.56 20.97 -12.37
CA ASN A 233 -57.65 20.07 -13.53
C ASN A 233 -56.54 19.95 -14.60
N ASP A 234 -56.05 18.70 -14.65
CA ASP A 234 -55.89 17.82 -15.82
C ASP A 234 -54.58 17.74 -16.63
N HIS A 235 -54.17 16.47 -16.76
CA HIS A 235 -53.38 15.81 -17.80
C HIS A 235 -51.86 16.04 -17.91
N ILE A 236 -51.11 15.09 -17.35
CA ILE A 236 -49.71 14.80 -17.71
C ILE A 236 -49.68 13.52 -18.56
N PRO A 237 -49.25 13.56 -19.84
CA PRO A 237 -48.93 12.36 -20.60
C PRO A 237 -47.52 11.84 -20.25
N GLU A 238 -47.44 10.57 -19.86
CA GLU A 238 -46.21 9.78 -19.75
C GLU A 238 -45.57 9.58 -21.13
N ALA A 239 -44.61 10.44 -21.53
CA ALA A 239 -43.70 10.13 -22.66
C ALA A 239 -42.44 11.02 -22.72
N ALA A 240 -41.79 11.32 -21.59
CA ALA A 240 -40.49 12.03 -21.62
C ALA A 240 -39.51 11.66 -20.48
N SER A 241 -39.75 10.58 -19.74
CA SER A 241 -38.92 10.18 -18.59
C SER A 241 -37.84 9.13 -18.90
N LEU A 242 -37.37 9.00 -20.15
CA LEU A 242 -36.45 7.91 -20.53
C LEU A 242 -35.22 8.30 -21.36
N LEU A 243 -34.82 9.58 -21.44
CA LEU A 243 -33.57 9.95 -22.11
C LEU A 243 -32.70 10.90 -21.28
N ASN A 244 -31.52 10.39 -20.96
CA ASN A 244 -30.31 11.06 -20.47
C ASN A 244 -30.14 11.37 -18.98
N GLN A 245 -30.31 10.32 -18.17
CA GLN A 245 -29.39 10.01 -17.07
C GLN A 245 -27.96 9.73 -17.60
N ARG A 246 -27.17 10.76 -17.91
CA ARG A 246 -25.74 10.57 -18.24
C ARG A 246 -24.89 11.83 -18.12
N HIS A 247 -24.80 12.43 -16.92
CA HIS A 247 -23.62 13.20 -16.53
C HIS A 247 -23.41 13.01 -15.03
N GLY A 248 -22.40 12.19 -14.70
CA GLY A 248 -21.97 11.95 -13.33
C GLY A 248 -21.67 13.27 -12.64
N ARG A 249 -22.27 13.44 -11.45
CA ARG A 249 -21.97 14.53 -10.53
C ARG A 249 -20.48 14.43 -10.17
N ILE A 250 -19.70 15.44 -10.57
CA ILE A 250 -18.30 15.61 -10.18
C ILE A 250 -18.30 16.59 -9.01
N SER A 251 -17.89 16.10 -7.84
CA SER A 251 -17.90 16.80 -6.55
C SER A 251 -16.69 17.72 -6.32
N PRO A 252 -16.79 18.66 -5.36
CA PRO A 252 -15.88 19.79 -5.20
C PRO A 252 -14.59 19.39 -4.45
N ALA A 253 -13.44 19.75 -5.01
CA ALA A 253 -12.20 19.86 -4.25
C ALA A 253 -12.19 21.27 -3.66
N TYR A 254 -12.17 21.33 -2.33
CA TYR A 254 -11.81 22.49 -1.55
C TYR A 254 -12.78 23.69 -1.63
N ASP A 255 -13.90 23.56 -0.92
CA ASP A 255 -14.62 24.73 -0.48
C ASP A 255 -13.78 25.45 0.59
N ARG A 256 -13.11 26.54 0.20
CA ARG A 256 -12.32 27.42 1.11
C ARG A 256 -13.18 28.03 2.23
N ARG A 257 -14.50 27.81 2.21
CA ARG A 257 -15.47 28.32 3.19
C ARG A 257 -15.94 27.29 4.23
N THR A 258 -15.60 26.00 4.10
CA THR A 258 -15.75 25.06 5.23
C THR A 258 -14.56 25.21 6.16
N ALA A 259 -14.59 26.34 6.86
CA ALA A 259 -13.70 26.70 7.95
C ALA A 259 -13.52 25.53 8.93
N SER A 260 -12.26 25.23 9.23
CA SER A 260 -11.79 24.52 10.43
C SER A 260 -12.70 23.39 10.93
N SER A 261 -12.61 22.19 10.33
CA SER A 261 -12.97 21.01 11.11
C SER A 261 -12.02 20.96 12.31
N THR A 262 -12.53 21.16 13.51
CA THR A 262 -11.73 21.06 14.73
C THR A 262 -11.04 19.69 14.75
N LEU A 263 -9.81 19.61 15.26
CA LEU A 263 -9.08 18.33 15.46
C LEU A 263 -9.96 17.25 16.09
N ARG A 264 -10.88 17.65 16.97
CA ARG A 264 -11.91 16.82 17.59
C ARG A 264 -12.85 16.13 16.59
N THR A 265 -13.29 16.83 15.55
CA THR A 265 -14.16 16.27 14.49
C THR A 265 -13.40 15.25 13.66
N GLN A 266 -12.13 15.54 13.32
CA GLN A 266 -11.28 14.60 12.59
C GLN A 266 -10.97 13.35 13.43
N LEU A 267 -10.69 13.51 14.73
CA LEU A 267 -10.48 12.40 15.65
C LEU A 267 -11.74 11.54 15.81
N HIS A 268 -12.93 12.16 15.88
CA HIS A 268 -14.19 11.43 15.92
C HIS A 268 -14.41 10.61 14.64
N ARG A 269 -14.07 11.16 13.47
CA ARG A 269 -14.12 10.44 12.19
C ARG A 269 -13.15 9.27 12.15
N THR A 270 -11.90 9.46 12.57
CA THR A 270 -10.93 8.37 12.68
C THR A 270 -11.45 7.26 13.59
N ARG A 271 -12.09 7.62 14.72
CA ARG A 271 -12.69 6.64 15.63
C ARG A 271 -13.76 5.78 14.96
N ALA A 272 -14.58 6.35 14.08
CA ALA A 272 -15.60 5.60 13.35
C ALA A 272 -15.00 4.59 12.35
N LEU A 273 -13.80 4.85 11.84
CA LEU A 273 -13.07 3.96 10.92
C LEU A 273 -12.32 2.83 11.65
N LEU A 274 -12.09 2.99 12.96
CA LEU A 274 -11.19 2.12 13.72
C LEU A 274 -11.61 0.65 13.64
N ILE A 275 -12.86 0.35 13.98
CA ILE A 275 -13.36 -1.03 13.99
C ILE A 275 -13.51 -1.57 12.56
N PRO A 276 -14.30 -0.95 11.66
CA PRO A 276 -14.63 -1.58 10.38
C PRO A 276 -13.43 -1.73 9.43
N TYR A 277 -12.44 -0.84 9.49
CA TYR A 277 -11.37 -0.78 8.48
C TYR A 277 -9.96 -0.84 9.08
N MET A 278 -9.67 -0.04 10.11
CA MET A 278 -8.30 0.06 10.64
C MET A 278 -7.88 -1.20 11.39
N LEU A 279 -8.76 -1.76 12.22
CA LEU A 279 -8.49 -2.97 13.00
C LEU A 279 -8.21 -4.20 12.12
N PRO A 280 -9.05 -4.57 11.13
CA PRO A 280 -8.74 -5.71 10.28
C PRO A 280 -7.45 -5.51 9.48
N LEU A 281 -7.22 -4.30 8.95
CA LEU A 281 -5.98 -3.97 8.25
C LEU A 281 -4.77 -4.10 9.18
N PHE A 282 -4.83 -3.53 10.38
CA PHE A 282 -3.79 -3.64 11.39
C PHE A 282 -3.48 -5.10 11.73
N LEU A 283 -4.49 -5.92 12.03
CA LEU A 283 -4.30 -7.31 12.42
C LEU A 283 -3.69 -8.17 11.30
N VAL A 284 -4.10 -7.95 10.04
CA VAL A 284 -3.49 -8.61 8.88
C VAL A 284 -2.01 -8.27 8.78
N TYR A 285 -1.66 -6.98 8.89
CA TYR A 285 -0.26 -6.54 8.81
C TYR A 285 0.56 -7.03 10.00
N VAL A 286 0.00 -7.08 11.21
CA VAL A 286 0.67 -7.71 12.36
C VAL A 286 0.96 -9.18 12.05
N ALA A 287 -0.04 -9.93 11.58
CA ALA A 287 0.11 -11.36 11.35
C ALA A 287 1.07 -11.68 10.19
N GLU A 288 0.91 -11.05 9.03
CA GLU A 288 1.76 -11.29 7.85
C GLU A 288 3.21 -10.89 8.10
N TYR A 289 3.48 -9.74 8.72
CA TYR A 289 4.86 -9.32 8.98
C TYR A 289 5.49 -10.13 10.12
N SER A 290 4.70 -10.63 11.09
CA SER A 290 5.22 -11.55 12.12
C SER A 290 5.62 -12.89 11.50
N ILE A 291 4.86 -13.38 10.51
CA ILE A 291 5.27 -14.54 9.71
C ILE A 291 6.58 -14.23 8.99
N ASN A 292 6.59 -13.18 8.18
CA ASN A 292 7.72 -12.86 7.31
C ASN A 292 9.02 -12.56 8.07
N GLN A 293 8.96 -11.80 9.17
CA GLN A 293 10.15 -11.37 9.90
C GLN A 293 10.51 -12.28 11.07
N GLY A 294 9.51 -12.89 11.73
CA GLY A 294 9.75 -13.69 12.94
C GLY A 294 9.80 -15.20 12.68
N VAL A 295 8.83 -15.72 11.92
CA VAL A 295 8.67 -17.18 11.75
C VAL A 295 9.47 -17.72 10.58
N SER A 296 9.37 -17.07 9.41
CA SER A 296 9.99 -17.51 8.15
C SER A 296 11.50 -17.78 8.21
N PRO A 297 12.34 -17.01 8.94
CA PRO A 297 13.76 -17.35 9.12
C PRO A 297 14.00 -18.72 9.77
N THR A 298 13.03 -19.23 10.54
CA THR A 298 13.11 -20.51 11.25
C THR A 298 12.36 -21.65 10.54
N LEU A 299 11.69 -21.37 9.42
CA LEU A 299 10.98 -22.37 8.59
C LEU A 299 11.95 -23.07 7.64
N LEU A 300 12.89 -23.82 8.21
CA LEU A 300 13.95 -24.49 7.47
C LEU A 300 13.65 -25.99 7.31
N PHE A 301 14.09 -26.56 6.19
CA PHE A 301 13.93 -27.98 5.85
C PHE A 301 15.30 -28.59 5.49
N PRO A 302 15.48 -29.92 5.62
CA PRO A 302 16.73 -30.58 5.20
C PRO A 302 17.04 -30.30 3.73
N LEU A 303 18.24 -29.80 3.43
CA LEU A 303 18.66 -29.42 2.08
C LEU A 303 18.37 -30.50 1.01
N PRO A 304 18.62 -31.81 1.25
CA PRO A 304 18.34 -32.85 0.24
C PRO A 304 16.86 -32.99 -0.16
N SER A 305 15.94 -32.50 0.68
CA SER A 305 14.49 -32.52 0.43
C SER A 305 13.97 -31.25 -0.24
N THR A 306 14.85 -30.31 -0.55
CA THR A 306 14.51 -28.97 -1.06
C THR A 306 15.25 -28.67 -2.35
N PRO A 307 14.78 -27.69 -3.15
CA PRO A 307 15.50 -27.24 -4.33
C PRO A 307 16.75 -26.39 -4.02
N PHE A 308 17.16 -26.26 -2.75
CA PHE A 308 18.20 -25.33 -2.31
C PHE A 308 19.50 -26.02 -1.95
N THR A 309 20.62 -25.35 -2.22
CA THR A 309 21.97 -25.78 -1.83
C THR A 309 22.44 -25.18 -0.51
N HIS A 310 21.83 -24.07 -0.06
CA HIS A 310 22.19 -23.36 1.17
C HIS A 310 20.94 -22.87 1.92
N PHE A 311 20.99 -22.87 3.26
CA PHE A 311 19.87 -22.40 4.09
C PHE A 311 19.50 -20.93 3.89
N ARG A 312 20.48 -20.08 3.54
CA ARG A 312 20.24 -18.66 3.23
C ARG A 312 19.27 -18.43 2.06
N ALA A 313 19.03 -19.44 1.22
CA ALA A 313 18.13 -19.33 0.05
C ALA A 313 16.65 -19.37 0.43
N PHE A 314 16.28 -19.92 1.59
CA PHE A 314 14.88 -20.07 2.01
C PHE A 314 14.19 -18.71 2.17
N TYR A 315 14.79 -17.80 2.93
CA TYR A 315 14.19 -16.50 3.24
C TYR A 315 13.93 -15.63 1.99
N PRO A 316 14.91 -15.43 1.07
CA PRO A 316 14.64 -14.73 -0.19
C PRO A 316 13.57 -15.40 -1.05
N THR A 317 13.52 -16.74 -1.11
CA THR A 317 12.48 -17.44 -1.88
C THR A 317 11.10 -17.28 -1.26
N TYR A 318 10.95 -17.40 0.06
CA TYR A 318 9.70 -17.12 0.75
C TYR A 318 9.24 -15.67 0.51
N SER A 319 10.15 -14.71 0.63
CA SER A 319 9.85 -13.31 0.33
C SER A 319 9.39 -13.10 -1.11
N ALA A 320 10.03 -13.73 -2.10
CA ALA A 320 9.62 -13.62 -3.50
C ALA A 320 8.22 -14.22 -3.77
N ILE A 321 7.93 -15.38 -3.18
CA ILE A 321 6.61 -16.04 -3.31
C ILE A 321 5.52 -15.22 -2.65
N TYR A 322 5.79 -14.70 -1.44
CA TYR A 322 4.90 -13.80 -0.72
C TYR A 322 4.59 -12.56 -1.57
N GLN A 323 5.62 -11.87 -2.08
CA GLN A 323 5.46 -10.66 -2.88
C GLN A 323 4.70 -10.93 -4.20
N LEU A 324 4.85 -12.12 -4.78
CA LEU A 324 4.04 -12.53 -5.93
C LEU A 324 2.55 -12.65 -5.56
N GLY A 325 2.24 -13.25 -4.41
CA GLY A 325 0.88 -13.28 -3.87
C GLY A 325 0.32 -11.88 -3.63
N VAL A 326 1.09 -10.98 -3.03
CA VAL A 326 0.71 -9.58 -2.81
C VAL A 326 0.46 -8.86 -4.13
N PHE A 327 1.34 -9.01 -5.11
CA PHE A 327 1.19 -8.39 -6.42
C PHE A 327 -0.09 -8.85 -7.13
N LEU A 328 -0.37 -10.16 -7.16
CA LEU A 328 -1.55 -10.72 -7.80
C LEU A 328 -2.84 -10.28 -7.10
N SER A 329 -2.88 -10.34 -5.78
CA SER A 329 -4.06 -9.93 -5.00
C SER A 329 -4.36 -8.44 -5.15
N ARG A 330 -3.36 -7.56 -5.07
CA ARG A 330 -3.57 -6.11 -5.26
C ARG A 330 -3.98 -5.77 -6.70
N SER A 331 -3.47 -6.50 -7.69
CA SER A 331 -3.84 -6.34 -9.10
C SER A 331 -5.25 -6.87 -9.41
N SER A 332 -5.82 -7.69 -8.53
CA SER A 332 -7.14 -8.31 -8.74
C SER A 332 -8.32 -7.37 -8.47
N LEU A 333 -8.12 -6.20 -7.85
CA LEU A 333 -9.19 -5.28 -7.41
C LEU A 333 -10.25 -4.94 -8.49
N PRO A 334 -9.89 -4.69 -9.77
CA PRO A 334 -10.89 -4.41 -10.82
C PRO A 334 -11.85 -5.58 -11.07
N PHE A 335 -11.39 -6.79 -10.74
CA PHE A 335 -12.01 -8.06 -11.10
C PHE A 335 -12.72 -8.69 -9.90
N LEU A 336 -11.98 -8.88 -8.81
CA LEU A 336 -12.41 -9.54 -7.58
C LEU A 336 -12.40 -8.54 -6.43
N ARG A 337 -13.51 -8.48 -5.70
CA ARG A 337 -13.62 -7.65 -4.50
C ARG A 337 -14.25 -8.43 -3.37
N VAL A 338 -13.52 -8.51 -2.26
CA VAL A 338 -14.01 -9.11 -1.01
C VAL A 338 -14.62 -8.00 -0.16
N LYS A 339 -15.90 -8.14 0.21
CA LYS A 339 -16.59 -7.17 1.07
C LYS A 339 -16.33 -7.41 2.56
N THR A 340 -15.98 -8.64 2.93
CA THR A 340 -15.71 -9.03 4.32
C THR A 340 -14.22 -8.89 4.62
N LEU A 341 -13.84 -7.88 5.40
CA LEU A 341 -12.42 -7.66 5.78
C LEU A 341 -11.96 -8.59 6.91
N TYR A 342 -12.87 -8.97 7.81
CA TYR A 342 -12.52 -9.79 8.98
C TYR A 342 -12.25 -11.25 8.64
N LEU A 343 -12.93 -11.83 7.66
CA LEU A 343 -12.69 -13.23 7.28
C LEU A 343 -11.24 -13.48 6.81
N PRO A 344 -10.71 -12.75 5.80
CA PRO A 344 -9.31 -12.88 5.41
C PRO A 344 -8.36 -12.50 6.55
N THR A 345 -8.74 -11.57 7.43
CA THR A 345 -7.96 -11.25 8.65
C THR A 345 -7.83 -12.44 9.60
N LEU A 346 -8.92 -13.12 9.90
CA LEU A 346 -8.91 -14.31 10.78
C LEU A 346 -8.12 -15.46 10.14
N LEU A 347 -8.24 -15.64 8.83
CA LEU A 347 -7.44 -16.62 8.09
C LEU A 347 -5.94 -16.29 8.16
N GLN A 348 -5.58 -15.00 8.12
CA GLN A 348 -4.20 -14.56 8.25
C GLN A 348 -3.62 -14.84 9.65
N VAL A 349 -4.41 -14.60 10.70
CA VAL A 349 -4.01 -14.96 12.07
C VAL A 349 -3.90 -16.48 12.22
N ALA A 350 -4.80 -17.25 11.61
CA ALA A 350 -4.71 -18.70 11.58
C ALA A 350 -3.44 -19.19 10.86
N ASN A 351 -3.04 -18.54 9.76
CA ASN A 351 -1.76 -18.83 9.08
C ASN A 351 -0.56 -18.60 10.01
N LEU A 352 -0.53 -17.48 10.75
CA LEU A 352 0.53 -17.21 11.72
C LEU A 352 0.61 -18.31 12.78
N LEU A 353 -0.53 -18.70 13.36
CA LEU A 353 -0.58 -19.77 14.34
C LEU A 353 -0.11 -21.10 13.74
N ALA A 354 -0.58 -21.47 12.55
CA ALA A 354 -0.22 -22.72 11.89
C ALA A 354 1.29 -22.79 11.57
N LEU A 355 1.87 -21.72 11.03
CA LEU A 355 3.30 -21.67 10.71
C LEU A 355 4.18 -21.62 11.97
N THR A 356 3.74 -20.93 13.02
CA THR A 356 4.44 -20.92 14.32
C THR A 356 4.42 -22.31 14.96
N LEU A 357 3.25 -22.97 14.94
CA LEU A 357 3.12 -24.36 15.40
C LEU A 357 3.97 -25.31 14.57
N HIS A 358 4.11 -25.07 13.27
CA HIS A 358 4.99 -25.86 12.41
C HIS A 358 6.48 -25.63 12.72
N ALA A 359 6.87 -24.38 13.02
CA ALA A 359 8.23 -24.03 13.40
C ALA A 359 8.63 -24.74 14.71
N LEU A 360 7.71 -24.83 15.67
CA LEU A 360 7.85 -25.65 16.87
C LEU A 360 7.83 -27.14 16.49
N TRP A 361 6.69 -27.68 16.10
CA TRP A 361 6.55 -29.09 15.76
C TRP A 361 6.50 -29.29 14.24
N PRO A 362 7.56 -29.85 13.60
CA PRO A 362 7.64 -29.94 12.15
C PRO A 362 6.70 -31.03 11.60
N PHE A 363 5.39 -30.74 11.50
CA PHE A 363 4.37 -31.65 10.98
C PHE A 363 4.14 -31.55 9.47
N ILE A 364 4.57 -30.48 8.81
CA ILE A 364 4.45 -30.33 7.35
C ILE A 364 5.63 -31.08 6.70
N PRO A 365 5.37 -32.06 5.82
CA PRO A 365 6.41 -32.97 5.33
C PRO A 365 7.29 -32.38 4.21
N SER A 366 6.85 -31.31 3.56
CA SER A 366 7.54 -30.75 2.39
C SER A 366 7.47 -29.23 2.34
N VAL A 367 8.58 -28.63 1.91
CA VAL A 367 8.73 -27.18 1.71
C VAL A 367 7.73 -26.62 0.70
N TYR A 368 7.28 -27.41 -0.28
CA TYR A 368 6.31 -26.95 -1.29
C TYR A 368 4.94 -26.60 -0.70
N PHE A 369 4.52 -27.24 0.38
CA PHE A 369 3.30 -26.85 1.10
C PHE A 369 3.49 -25.49 1.78
N VAL A 370 4.67 -25.23 2.34
CA VAL A 370 5.01 -23.91 2.92
C VAL A 370 5.03 -22.85 1.82
N PHE A 371 5.55 -23.13 0.62
CA PHE A 371 5.44 -22.21 -0.52
C PHE A 371 3.98 -21.88 -0.86
N GLY A 372 3.09 -22.88 -0.86
CA GLY A 372 1.65 -22.67 -1.05
C GLY A 372 1.04 -21.77 0.04
N ILE A 373 1.39 -21.99 1.30
CA ILE A 373 0.90 -21.18 2.44
C ILE A 373 1.43 -19.74 2.37
N VAL A 374 2.71 -19.55 2.06
CA VAL A 374 3.34 -18.21 1.91
C VAL A 374 2.77 -17.45 0.71
N PHE A 375 2.45 -18.15 -0.39
CA PHE A 375 1.73 -17.54 -1.51
C PHE A 375 0.32 -17.10 -1.11
N TRP A 376 -0.39 -17.96 -0.37
CA TRP A 376 -1.73 -17.70 0.16
C TRP A 376 -1.74 -16.54 1.17
N GLU A 377 -0.74 -16.46 2.04
CA GLU A 377 -0.48 -15.36 2.95
C GLU A 377 -0.40 -14.03 2.19
N GLY A 378 0.44 -13.96 1.13
CA GLY A 378 0.55 -12.77 0.29
C GLY A 378 -0.76 -12.39 -0.39
N LEU A 379 -1.57 -13.37 -0.81
CA LEU A 379 -2.89 -13.12 -1.39
C LEU A 379 -3.85 -12.47 -0.38
N LEU A 380 -3.91 -12.98 0.85
CA LEU A 380 -4.77 -12.44 1.90
C LEU A 380 -4.39 -11.00 2.27
N GLY A 381 -3.10 -10.76 2.48
CA GLY A 381 -2.55 -9.44 2.81
C GLY A 381 -2.91 -8.37 1.77
N GLY A 382 -2.60 -8.65 0.50
CA GLY A 382 -2.90 -7.73 -0.58
C GLY A 382 -4.40 -7.55 -0.84
N LEU A 383 -5.22 -8.60 -0.68
CA LEU A 383 -6.68 -8.51 -0.81
C LEU A 383 -7.30 -7.61 0.26
N VAL A 384 -6.91 -7.77 1.53
CA VAL A 384 -7.43 -6.95 2.63
C VAL A 384 -7.03 -5.50 2.42
N TYR A 385 -5.78 -5.24 2.04
CA TYR A 385 -5.30 -3.88 1.74
C TYR A 385 -6.16 -3.19 0.69
N VAL A 386 -6.27 -3.74 -0.53
CA VAL A 386 -7.04 -3.08 -1.60
C VAL A 386 -8.53 -3.02 -1.31
N SER A 387 -9.09 -4.05 -0.66
CA SER A 387 -10.51 -4.08 -0.31
C SER A 387 -10.86 -3.04 0.76
N THR A 388 -9.96 -2.77 1.71
CA THR A 388 -10.15 -1.74 2.74
C THR A 388 -10.26 -0.35 2.12
N PHE A 389 -9.29 0.03 1.28
CA PHE A 389 -9.34 1.33 0.61
C PHE A 389 -10.52 1.45 -0.34
N ALA A 390 -10.87 0.36 -1.03
CA ALA A 390 -12.04 0.36 -1.91
C ALA A 390 -13.35 0.50 -1.12
N ALA A 391 -13.46 -0.11 0.07
CA ALA A 391 -14.63 0.02 0.95
C ALA A 391 -14.81 1.45 1.44
N ILE A 392 -13.73 2.08 1.92
CA ILE A 392 -13.75 3.49 2.34
C ILE A 392 -14.21 4.40 1.21
N ARG A 393 -13.79 4.15 -0.03
CA ARG A 393 -14.22 4.96 -1.18
C ARG A 393 -15.70 4.86 -1.47
N GLU A 394 -16.32 3.72 -1.24
CA GLU A 394 -17.74 3.51 -1.55
C GLU A 394 -18.65 3.93 -0.39
N GLU A 395 -18.22 3.66 0.84
CA GLU A 395 -19.06 3.79 2.03
C GLU A 395 -18.91 5.16 2.71
N VAL A 396 -17.76 5.85 2.54
CA VAL A 396 -17.53 7.19 3.11
C VAL A 396 -17.98 8.29 2.15
N ALA A 397 -18.64 9.30 2.71
CA ALA A 397 -19.08 10.51 2.02
C ALA A 397 -17.90 11.24 1.33
N GLU A 398 -18.16 11.83 0.17
CA GLU A 398 -17.11 12.38 -0.70
C GLU A 398 -16.28 13.48 -0.02
N ALA A 399 -16.93 14.34 0.78
CA ALA A 399 -16.27 15.43 1.49
C ALA A 399 -15.25 14.97 2.54
N GLU A 400 -15.36 13.73 3.04
CA GLU A 400 -14.50 13.19 4.09
C GLU A 400 -13.52 12.12 3.56
N ARG A 401 -13.76 11.63 2.33
CA ARG A 401 -13.06 10.50 1.73
C ARG A 401 -11.55 10.72 1.62
N GLU A 402 -11.11 11.92 1.23
CA GLU A 402 -9.68 12.26 1.11
C GLU A 402 -8.95 12.07 2.45
N PHE A 403 -9.53 12.59 3.54
CA PHE A 403 -8.97 12.43 4.89
C PHE A 403 -9.01 10.98 5.36
N CYS A 404 -10.14 10.29 5.19
CA CYS A 404 -10.31 8.90 5.64
C CYS A 404 -9.34 7.93 4.94
N LEU A 405 -9.11 8.11 3.63
CA LEU A 405 -8.12 7.34 2.88
C LEU A 405 -6.71 7.56 3.41
N GLY A 406 -6.36 8.80 3.76
CA GLY A 406 -5.08 9.10 4.39
C GLY A 406 -4.94 8.51 5.80
N ALA A 407 -5.95 8.69 6.65
CA ALA A 407 -5.90 8.29 8.05
C ALA A 407 -5.81 6.76 8.25
N VAL A 408 -6.44 5.97 7.38
CA VAL A 408 -6.44 4.50 7.50
C VAL A 408 -5.05 3.89 7.25
N THR A 409 -4.18 4.56 6.49
CA THR A 409 -2.79 4.12 6.27
C THR A 409 -1.98 3.99 7.57
N VAL A 410 -2.37 4.66 8.66
CA VAL A 410 -1.70 4.48 9.95
C VAL A 410 -1.74 3.01 10.41
N SER A 411 -2.81 2.30 10.06
CA SER A 411 -3.07 0.93 10.52
C SER A 411 -2.06 -0.07 9.95
N ASP A 412 -1.71 0.04 8.66
CA ASP A 412 -0.72 -0.86 8.05
C ASP A 412 0.65 -0.69 8.72
N SER A 413 1.11 0.55 8.88
CA SER A 413 2.44 0.86 9.38
C SER A 413 2.57 0.60 10.88
N ALA A 414 1.49 0.81 11.62
CA ALA A 414 1.41 0.39 13.02
C ALA A 414 1.50 -1.14 13.13
N GLY A 415 0.83 -1.87 12.23
CA GLY A 415 0.90 -3.32 12.17
C GLY A 415 2.32 -3.84 11.90
N ILE A 416 3.00 -3.27 10.89
CA ILE A 416 4.40 -3.59 10.57
C ILE A 416 5.33 -3.29 11.75
N CYS A 417 5.13 -2.15 12.42
CA CYS A 417 5.95 -1.76 13.57
C CYS A 417 5.82 -2.76 14.73
N VAL A 418 4.58 -3.13 15.09
CA VAL A 418 4.31 -4.13 16.13
C VAL A 418 4.86 -5.49 15.72
N ALA A 419 4.66 -5.91 14.48
CA ALA A 419 5.20 -7.15 13.95
C ALA A 419 6.73 -7.19 13.99
N GLY A 420 7.42 -6.08 13.73
CA GLY A 420 8.88 -6.02 13.84
C GLY A 420 9.38 -6.25 15.26
N LEU A 421 8.68 -5.69 16.26
CA LEU A 421 9.02 -5.93 17.68
C LEU A 421 8.74 -7.36 18.11
N VAL A 422 7.57 -7.90 17.71
CA VAL A 422 7.18 -9.29 17.98
C VAL A 422 8.10 -10.27 17.26
N GLY A 423 8.48 -9.95 16.02
CA GLY A 423 9.31 -10.76 15.14
C GLY A 423 10.69 -11.02 15.73
N VAL A 424 11.34 -10.00 16.32
CA VAL A 424 12.63 -10.17 17.02
C VAL A 424 12.53 -11.21 18.14
N VAL A 425 11.46 -11.17 18.93
CA VAL A 425 11.23 -12.11 20.03
C VAL A 425 10.89 -13.50 19.50
N LEU A 426 10.03 -13.58 18.48
CA LEU A 426 9.63 -14.86 17.87
C LEU A 426 10.82 -15.55 17.20
N GLU A 427 11.61 -14.85 16.39
CA GLU A 427 12.76 -15.43 15.68
C GLU A 427 13.77 -16.04 16.67
N GLN A 428 14.16 -15.27 17.69
CA GLN A 428 15.10 -15.73 18.71
C GLN A 428 14.53 -16.91 19.51
N GLY A 429 13.28 -16.79 19.98
CA GLY A 429 12.63 -17.83 20.78
C GLY A 429 12.42 -19.14 20.01
N LEU A 430 12.00 -19.05 18.75
CA LEU A 430 11.83 -20.22 17.88
C LEU A 430 13.17 -20.86 17.53
N CYS A 431 14.19 -20.07 17.18
CA CYS A 431 15.52 -20.60 16.88
C CYS A 431 16.15 -21.29 18.10
N GLU A 432 16.09 -20.68 19.29
CA GLU A 432 16.57 -21.33 20.51
C GLU A 432 15.84 -22.64 20.81
N TRP A 433 14.52 -22.65 20.66
CA TRP A 433 13.72 -23.84 20.88
C TRP A 433 14.10 -24.96 19.89
N GLN A 434 14.28 -24.63 18.61
CA GLN A 434 14.70 -25.59 17.57
C GLN A 434 16.08 -26.18 17.87
N VAL A 435 17.03 -25.35 18.30
CA VAL A 435 18.38 -25.79 18.69
C VAL A 435 18.32 -26.76 19.88
N ARG A 436 17.49 -26.50 20.89
CA ARG A 436 17.30 -27.42 22.03
C ARG A 436 16.74 -28.78 21.61
N GLN A 437 16.00 -28.83 20.50
CA GLN A 437 15.46 -30.05 19.91
C GLN A 437 16.40 -30.69 18.87
N GLY A 438 17.65 -30.23 18.77
CA GLY A 438 18.66 -30.77 17.84
C GLY A 438 18.58 -30.24 16.40
N ARG A 439 17.76 -29.22 16.12
CA ARG A 439 17.65 -28.56 14.80
C ARG A 439 18.37 -27.21 14.83
N GLY A 440 19.67 -27.21 14.51
CA GLY A 440 20.53 -26.03 14.57
C GLY A 440 20.56 -25.14 13.33
N TRP A 441 19.77 -25.44 12.28
CA TRP A 441 19.88 -24.80 10.96
C TRP A 441 19.76 -23.27 10.98
N CYS A 442 18.97 -22.71 11.91
CA CYS A 442 18.82 -21.26 12.07
C CYS A 442 20.12 -20.55 12.48
N ARG A 443 21.13 -21.27 12.99
CA ARG A 443 22.47 -20.72 13.32
C ARG A 443 23.47 -20.83 12.17
N GLU A 444 23.12 -21.53 11.10
CA GLU A 444 23.94 -21.73 9.91
C GLU A 444 23.57 -20.77 8.76
N LEU A 445 22.72 -19.77 9.04
CA LEU A 445 22.15 -18.81 8.09
C LEU A 445 23.12 -17.71 7.63
#